data_AF-A0A7C6BRX8-F1
#
_entry.id   AF-A0A7C6BRX8-F1
#
_cell.length_a   1.000
_cell.length_b   1.000
_cell.length_c   1.000
_cell.angle_alpha   90.00
_cell.angle_beta   90.00
_cell.angle_gamma   90.00
#
_symmetry.space_group_name_H-M   'P 1'
#
loop_
_entity.id
_entity.type
_entity.pdbx_description
1 polymer ?
#
loop_
_entity_poly.entity_id
_entity_poly.type
_entity_poly.pdbx_seq_one_letter_code
_entity_poly.pdbx_strand_id
1 'polypeptide(L)'
;MDILTMIIIVIVLVVLGVIGIGILFKLGKIAFSILLHMLTGWILLFVWNILPFFKIPINVLSVLVAGFGGIFGVGVLIFAKALGFY
;
A
#
# COMPACT_ATOMS: atom_id res chain seq x y z
N MET A 1 -45.69 -7.94 -13.98
CA MET A 1 -44.43 -7.69 -14.70
C MET A 1 -44.31 -8.73 -15.77
N ASP A 2 -44.11 -8.31 -17.02
CA ASP A 2 -43.93 -9.25 -18.11
C ASP A 2 -42.56 -9.92 -18.02
N ILE A 3 -42.48 -11.18 -18.48
CA ILE A 3 -41.25 -11.98 -18.50
C ILE A 3 -40.11 -11.23 -19.19
N LEU A 4 -40.44 -10.48 -20.26
CA LEU A 4 -39.49 -9.64 -20.99
C LEU A 4 -38.88 -8.54 -20.11
N THR A 5 -39.69 -7.86 -19.29
CA THR A 5 -39.24 -6.80 -18.39
C THR A 5 -38.32 -7.36 -17.31
N MET A 6 -38.62 -8.56 -16.80
CA MET A 6 -37.80 -9.24 -15.79
C MET A 6 -36.41 -9.60 -16.34
N ILE A 7 -36.35 -10.12 -17.57
CA ILE A 7 -35.08 -10.47 -18.24
C ILE A 7 -34.22 -9.21 -18.46
N ILE A 8 -34.82 -8.10 -18.90
CA ILE A 8 -34.10 -6.84 -19.13
C ILE A 8 -33.49 -6.32 -17.81
N ILE A 9 -34.25 -6.33 -16.72
CA ILE A 9 -33.75 -5.88 -15.40
C ILE A 9 -32.57 -6.74 -14.94
N VAL A 10 -32.64 -8.06 -15.09
CA VAL A 10 -31.54 -8.96 -14.72
C VAL A 10 -30.29 -8.69 -15.55
N ILE A 11 -30.43 -8.50 -16.87
CA ILE A 11 -29.30 -8.19 -17.75
C ILE A 11 -28.65 -6.86 -17.33
N VAL A 12 -29.44 -5.82 -17.09
CA VAL A 12 -28.93 -4.51 -16.64
C VAL A 12 -28.21 -4.62 -15.30
N LEU A 13 -28.77 -5.36 -14.34
CA LEU A 13 -28.12 -5.60 -13.04
C LEU A 13 -26.80 -6.37 -13.18
N VAL A 14 -26.75 -7.38 -14.03
CA VAL A 14 -25.50 -8.15 -14.28
C VAL A 14 -24.44 -7.25 -14.91
N VAL A 15 -24.81 -6.44 -15.92
CA VAL A 15 -23.88 -5.51 -16.56
C VAL A 15 -23.34 -4.48 -15.57
N LEU A 16 -24.22 -3.87 -14.77
CA LEU A 16 -23.81 -2.92 -13.72
C LEU A 16 -22.93 -3.59 -12.65
N GLY A 17 -23.25 -4.82 -12.27
CA GLY A 17 -22.46 -5.60 -11.31
C GLY A 17 -21.05 -5.89 -11.82
N VAL A 18 -20.92 -6.34 -13.08
CA VAL A 18 -19.61 -6.62 -13.70
C VAL A 18 -18.77 -5.35 -13.81
N ILE A 19 -19.37 -4.23 -14.22
CA ILE A 19 -18.68 -2.93 -14.30
C ILE A 19 -18.22 -2.48 -12.91
N GLY A 20 -19.10 -2.57 -11.90
CA GLY A 20 -18.78 -2.20 -10.52
C GLY A 20 -17.61 -3.01 -9.96
N ILE A 21 -17.66 -4.34 -10.08
CA ILE A 21 -16.59 -5.24 -9.64
C ILE A 21 -15.29 -4.94 -10.40
N GLY A 22 -15.37 -4.67 -11.71
CA GLY A 22 -14.20 -4.32 -12.52
C GLY A 22 -13.47 -3.07 -12.03
N ILE A 23 -14.21 -2.06 -11.55
CA ILE A 23 -13.63 -0.84 -10.97
C ILE A 23 -13.00 -1.14 -9.60
N LEU A 24 -13.70 -1.90 -8.74
CA LEU A 24 -13.17 -2.29 -7.43
C LEU A 24 -11.87 -3.07 -7.56
N PHE A 25 -11.76 -4.00 -8.52
CA PHE A 25 -10.53 -4.75 -8.74
C PHE A 25 -9.36 -3.87 -9.18
N LYS A 26 -9.60 -2.85 -10.00
CA LYS A 26 -8.56 -1.90 -10.42
C LYS A 26 -8.03 -1.11 -9.22
N LEU A 27 -8.93 -0.59 -8.38
CA LEU A 27 -8.56 0.12 -7.15
C LEU A 27 -7.85 -0.79 -6.15
N GLY A 28 -8.33 -2.02 -5.99
CA GLY A 28 -7.73 -3.02 -5.12
C GLY A 28 -6.28 -3.36 -5.52
N LYS A 29 -5.99 -3.46 -6.84
CA LYS A 29 -4.62 -3.68 -7.32
C LYS A 29 -3.68 -2.53 -6.95
N ILE A 30 -4.13 -1.28 -7.04
CA ILE A 30 -3.33 -0.11 -6.66
C ILE A 30 -3.06 -0.13 -5.16
N ALA A 31 -4.10 -0.33 -4.35
CA ALA A 31 -3.96 -0.42 -2.89
C ALA A 31 -3.02 -1.56 -2.49
N PHE A 32 -3.14 -2.72 -3.12
CA PHE A 32 -2.26 -3.87 -2.87
C PHE A 32 -0.80 -3.58 -3.26
N SER A 33 -0.58 -2.89 -4.38
CA SER A 33 0.75 -2.46 -4.79
C SER A 33 1.39 -1.51 -3.77
N ILE A 34 0.61 -0.57 -3.22
CA ILE A 34 1.08 0.34 -2.18
C ILE A 34 1.41 -0.43 -0.90
N LEU A 35 0.55 -1.37 -0.48
CA LEU A 35 0.80 -2.21 0.69
C LEU A 35 2.10 -3.01 0.57
N LEU A 36 2.37 -3.59 -0.61
CA LEU A 36 3.64 -4.28 -0.85
C LEU A 36 4.84 -3.32 -0.74
N HIS A 37 4.72 -2.12 -1.30
CA HIS A 37 5.77 -1.11 -1.19
C HIS A 37 6.02 -0.72 0.27
N MET A 38 4.96 -0.51 1.04
CA MET A 38 5.03 -0.21 2.47
C MET A 38 5.69 -1.33 3.26
N LEU A 39 5.31 -2.58 2.97
CA LEU A 39 5.88 -3.74 3.61
C LEU A 39 7.39 -3.83 3.34
N THR A 40 7.83 -3.58 2.09
CA THR A 40 9.26 -3.60 1.78
C THR A 40 10.06 -2.57 2.56
N GLY A 41 9.52 -1.35 2.73
CA GLY A 41 10.17 -0.32 3.53
C GLY A 41 10.24 -0.66 5.02
N TRP A 42 9.18 -1.25 5.59
CA TRP A 42 9.20 -1.72 6.98
C TRP A 42 10.19 -2.85 7.20
N ILE A 43 10.22 -3.84 6.29
CA ILE A 43 11.19 -4.93 6.33
C ILE A 43 12.60 -4.35 6.28
N LEU A 44 12.87 -3.43 5.35
CA LEU A 44 14.20 -2.84 5.20
C LEU A 44 14.62 -2.04 6.45
N LEU A 45 13.70 -1.29 7.06
CA LEU A 45 13.95 -0.56 8.31
C LEU A 45 14.30 -1.54 9.44
N PHE A 46 13.60 -2.65 9.53
CA PHE A 46 13.84 -3.67 10.55
C PHE A 46 15.18 -4.38 10.33
N VAL A 47 15.47 -4.79 9.09
CA VAL A 47 16.75 -5.41 8.69
C VAL A 47 17.91 -4.47 8.97
N TRP A 48 17.78 -3.19 8.65
CA TRP A 48 18.81 -2.20 8.92
C TRP A 48 19.09 -2.07 10.42
N ASN A 49 18.06 -2.08 11.25
CA ASN A 49 18.20 -1.93 12.69
C ASN A 49 18.82 -3.15 13.40
N ILE A 50 18.94 -4.30 12.71
CA ILE A 50 19.70 -5.48 13.17
C ILE A 50 21.21 -5.28 12.95
N LEU A 51 21.60 -4.50 11.94
CA LEU A 51 22.99 -4.23 11.64
C LEU A 51 23.63 -3.34 12.73
N PRO A 52 24.93 -3.49 13.02
CA PRO A 52 25.61 -2.76 14.09
C PRO A 52 25.97 -1.30 13.73
N PHE A 53 25.48 -0.76 12.62
CA PHE A 53 25.80 0.60 12.15
C PHE A 53 24.93 1.66 12.86
N PHE A 54 23.87 2.12 12.19
CA PHE A 54 23.00 3.17 12.68
C PHE A 54 21.66 2.58 13.13
N LYS A 55 21.43 2.54 14.45
CA LYS A 55 20.13 2.15 14.99
C LYS A 55 19.12 3.26 14.79
N ILE A 56 18.12 3.00 13.95
CA ILE A 56 17.02 3.94 13.69
C ILE A 56 15.95 3.69 14.76
N PRO A 57 15.53 4.71 15.52
CA PRO A 57 14.47 4.54 16.51
C PRO A 57 13.18 4.10 15.81
N ILE A 58 12.58 2.98 16.24
CA ILE A 58 11.32 2.49 15.69
C ILE A 58 10.18 3.22 16.38
N ASN A 59 9.80 4.37 15.81
CA ASN A 59 8.66 5.17 16.26
C ASN A 59 7.64 5.30 15.11
N VAL A 60 6.51 5.92 15.38
CA VAL A 60 5.44 6.06 14.38
C VAL A 60 5.93 6.84 13.15
N LEU A 61 6.78 7.86 13.33
CA LEU A 61 7.35 8.65 12.23
C LEU A 61 8.26 7.81 11.34
N SER A 62 9.19 7.03 11.91
CA SER A 62 10.13 6.20 11.16
C SER A 62 9.40 5.09 10.40
N VAL A 63 8.36 4.49 11.00
CA VAL A 63 7.53 3.47 10.37
C VAL A 63 6.70 4.08 9.24
N LEU A 64 6.18 5.30 9.39
CA LEU A 64 5.45 5.99 8.31
C LEU A 64 6.39 6.39 7.16
N VAL A 65 7.55 6.97 7.46
CA VAL A 65 8.52 7.38 6.44
C VAL A 65 9.09 6.17 5.70
N ALA A 66 9.42 5.09 6.42
CA ALA A 66 9.84 3.84 5.79
C ALA A 66 8.71 3.16 5.03
N GLY A 67 7.49 3.16 5.55
CA GLY A 67 6.33 2.58 4.86
C GLY A 67 6.04 3.33 3.55
N PHE A 68 5.71 4.61 3.63
CA PHE A 68 5.32 5.36 2.44
C PHE A 68 6.50 5.64 1.50
N GLY A 69 7.71 5.80 2.02
CA GLY A 69 8.92 6.02 1.22
C GLY A 69 9.60 4.74 0.75
N GLY A 70 9.16 3.57 1.21
CA GLY A 70 9.79 2.29 0.90
C GLY A 70 11.29 2.29 1.20
N ILE A 71 12.07 1.79 0.23
CA ILE A 71 13.53 1.73 0.30
C ILE A 71 14.15 3.13 0.41
N PHE A 72 13.64 4.10 -0.37
CA PHE A 72 14.13 5.48 -0.33
C PHE A 72 13.83 6.15 1.02
N GLY A 73 12.67 5.89 1.61
CA GLY A 73 12.29 6.37 2.93
C GLY A 73 13.28 5.89 4.01
N VAL A 74 13.66 4.61 3.96
CA VAL A 74 14.70 4.09 4.86
C VAL A 74 16.05 4.75 4.57
N GLY A 75 16.42 4.94 3.30
CA GLY A 75 17.62 5.69 2.92
C GLY A 75 17.67 7.10 3.50
N VAL A 76 16.55 7.84 3.46
CA VAL A 76 16.43 9.18 4.06
C VAL A 76 16.59 9.11 5.58
N LEU A 77 16.02 8.11 6.25
CA LEU A 77 16.19 7.93 7.69
C LEU A 77 17.65 7.62 8.06
N ILE A 78 18.33 6.79 7.27
CA ILE A 78 19.76 6.51 7.43
C ILE A 78 20.57 7.80 7.24
N PHE A 79 20.29 8.57 6.19
CA PHE A 79 21.00 9.80 5.89
C PHE A 79 20.79 10.85 6.99
N ALA A 80 19.56 11.04 7.44
CA ALA A 80 19.26 11.99 8.49
C ALA A 80 19.89 11.61 9.84
N LYS A 81 20.01 10.30 10.13
CA LYS A 81 20.79 9.80 11.26
C LYS A 81 22.30 10.07 11.09
N ALA A 82 22.83 9.86 9.89
CA ALA A 82 24.25 10.16 9.59
C ALA A 82 24.58 11.66 9.73
N LEU A 83 23.61 12.53 9.49
CA LEU A 83 23.71 13.99 9.73
C LEU A 83 23.57 14.39 11.20
N GLY A 84 23.25 13.45 12.10
CA GLY A 84 23.16 13.70 13.55
C GLY A 84 21.85 14.29 14.02
N PHE A 85 20.78 14.24 13.22
CA PHE A 85 19.46 14.74 13.64
C PHE A 85 18.81 13.87 14.74
N TYR A 86 19.19 12.58 14.86
CA TYR A 86 18.65 11.60 15.83
C TYR A 86 19.49 10.32 15.95
#